data_AF-A0A0R3K1A4-F1
#
_entry.id   AF-A0A0R3K1A4-F1
#
_cell.length_a   1.000
_cell.length_b   1.000
_cell.length_c   1.000
_cell.angle_alpha   90.00
_cell.angle_beta   90.00
_cell.angle_gamma   90.00
#
_symmetry.space_group_name_H-M   'P 1'
#
loop_
_entity.id
_entity.type
_entity.pdbx_description
1 polymer ?
#
loop_
_entity_poly.entity_id
_entity_poly.type
_entity_poly.pdbx_seq_one_letter_code
_entity_poly.pdbx_strand_id
1 'polypeptide(L)'
;MYNKTLWKDRIVEKPRTYQVQNNSDGTITLIPTEGTIVEAGTPITAYNLNKIEDGIYRARHLFVDSIDGTIQYPTYDGEGNITKIEHKDAQNNILRTDTFTYTPTLITETRTLNTGETLTLKYHFDANGNYLRTEVI
;
A
#
# COMPACT_ATOMS: atom_id res chain seq x y z
N MET A 1 -9.35 4.39 -10.84
CA MET A 1 -8.14 5.20 -10.53
C MET A 1 -7.90 5.07 -9.03
N TYR A 2 -6.68 4.76 -8.57
CA TYR A 2 -6.44 4.60 -7.12
C TYR A 2 -6.89 5.85 -6.38
N ASN A 3 -7.84 5.68 -5.46
CA ASN A 3 -8.32 6.76 -4.63
C ASN A 3 -7.48 6.82 -3.36
N LYS A 4 -6.35 7.54 -3.43
CA LYS A 4 -5.50 7.80 -2.28
C LYS A 4 -6.32 8.43 -1.15
N THR A 5 -6.28 7.82 0.04
CA THR A 5 -6.89 8.42 1.22
C THR A 5 -6.15 9.72 1.57
N LEU A 6 -6.85 10.85 1.52
CA LEU A 6 -6.37 12.10 2.06
C LEU A 6 -6.65 12.11 3.57
N TRP A 7 -5.60 11.92 4.35
CA TRP A 7 -5.69 11.90 5.81
C TRP A 7 -5.85 13.32 6.36
N LYS A 8 -6.82 13.48 7.24
CA LYS A 8 -7.13 14.71 7.95
C LYS A 8 -6.96 14.47 9.44
N ASP A 9 -6.34 15.44 10.11
CA ASP A 9 -6.30 15.44 11.55
C ASP A 9 -7.66 15.76 12.14
N ARG A 10 -7.90 15.22 13.33
CA ARG A 10 -9.08 15.57 14.11
C ARG A 10 -8.79 16.85 14.89
N ILE A 11 -9.59 17.89 14.65
CA ILE A 11 -9.45 19.21 15.28
C ILE A 11 -10.70 19.48 16.12
N VAL A 12 -10.51 19.64 17.42
CA VAL A 12 -11.57 19.93 18.39
C VAL A 12 -11.14 21.10 19.28
N GLU A 13 -12.11 21.81 19.84
CA GLU A 13 -11.90 22.99 20.70
C GLU A 13 -11.07 22.67 21.95
N LYS A 14 -11.33 21.51 22.58
CA LYS A 14 -10.68 21.09 23.84
C LYS A 14 -10.09 19.68 23.66
N PRO A 15 -8.94 19.54 22.99
CA PRO A 15 -8.35 18.22 22.73
C PRO A 15 -7.98 17.53 24.05
N ARG A 16 -8.15 16.20 24.08
CA ARG A 16 -7.81 15.35 25.23
C ARG A 16 -8.46 15.79 26.57
N THR A 17 -9.66 16.39 26.49
CA THR A 17 -10.43 16.80 27.67
C THR A 17 -11.57 15.80 27.90
N TYR A 18 -11.76 15.39 29.17
CA TYR A 18 -12.71 14.35 29.54
C TYR A 18 -13.43 14.70 30.84
N GLN A 19 -14.71 14.35 30.92
CA GLN A 19 -15.44 14.25 32.18
C GLN A 19 -15.24 12.86 32.76
N VAL A 20 -15.00 12.79 34.07
CA VAL A 20 -14.84 11.52 34.80
C VAL A 20 -16.20 11.08 35.35
N GLN A 21 -16.58 9.83 35.08
CA GLN A 21 -17.67 9.15 35.75
C GLN A 21 -17.11 7.98 36.57
N ASN A 22 -17.37 7.97 37.88
CA ASN A 22 -17.01 6.85 38.75
C ASN A 22 -18.08 5.75 38.62
N ASN A 23 -17.65 4.51 38.37
CA ASN A 23 -18.52 3.35 38.25
C ASN A 23 -18.63 2.61 39.59
N SER A 24 -19.70 1.82 39.79
CA SER A 24 -19.93 1.09 41.04
C SER A 24 -18.93 -0.04 41.30
N ASP A 25 -18.21 -0.49 40.26
CA ASP A 25 -17.16 -1.51 40.33
C ASP A 25 -15.77 -0.95 40.67
N GLY A 26 -15.68 0.36 40.98
CA GLY A 26 -14.43 1.04 41.29
C GLY A 26 -13.61 1.47 40.07
N THR A 27 -14.10 1.22 38.85
CA THR A 27 -13.49 1.76 37.62
C THR A 27 -13.96 3.19 37.34
N ILE A 28 -13.27 3.89 36.42
CA ILE A 28 -13.70 5.19 35.92
C ILE A 28 -13.94 5.14 34.41
N THR A 29 -14.99 5.82 33.96
CA THR A 29 -15.26 6.07 32.54
C THR A 29 -14.84 7.49 32.20
N LEU A 30 -13.98 7.66 31.19
CA LEU A 30 -13.61 8.96 30.64
C LEU A 30 -14.55 9.29 29.48
N ILE A 31 -15.42 10.28 29.66
CA ILE A 31 -16.36 10.74 28.64
C ILE A 31 -15.72 11.94 27.93
N PRO A 32 -15.39 11.85 26.63
CA PRO A 32 -14.78 12.96 25.90
C PRO A 32 -15.64 14.23 25.99
N THR A 33 -15.04 15.35 26.41
CA THR A 33 -15.68 16.67 26.54
C THR A 33 -14.92 17.67 25.68
N GLU A 34 -15.00 17.46 24.38
CA GLU A 34 -14.07 18.04 23.41
C GLU A 34 -14.49 19.42 22.91
N GLY A 35 -15.66 19.90 23.35
CA GLY A 35 -16.27 21.13 22.87
C GLY A 35 -16.69 20.98 21.40
N THR A 36 -16.54 22.07 20.65
CA THR A 36 -16.86 22.10 19.23
C THR A 36 -15.88 21.26 18.42
N ILE A 37 -16.40 20.35 17.58
CA ILE A 37 -15.59 19.59 16.61
C ILE A 37 -15.46 20.46 15.35
N VAL A 38 -14.24 20.96 15.09
CA VAL A 38 -13.93 21.79 13.92
C VAL A 38 -13.66 20.90 12.71
N GLU A 39 -12.94 19.79 12.91
CA GLU A 39 -12.70 18.77 11.89
C GLU A 39 -12.74 17.37 12.52
N ALA A 40 -13.51 16.45 11.94
CA ALA A 40 -13.69 15.11 12.49
C ALA A 40 -12.43 14.22 12.36
N GLY A 41 -11.53 14.56 11.43
CA GLY A 41 -10.39 13.74 11.04
C GLY A 41 -10.76 12.51 10.21
N THR A 42 -9.75 11.80 9.72
CA THR A 42 -9.92 10.54 8.99
C THR A 42 -9.89 9.36 9.96
N PRO A 43 -10.90 8.46 9.94
CA PRO A 43 -10.91 7.29 10.82
C PRO A 43 -9.70 6.37 10.63
N ILE A 44 -9.02 6.07 11.73
CA ILE A 44 -7.97 5.05 11.80
C ILE A 44 -8.66 3.70 12.03
N THR A 45 -8.98 3.00 10.94
CA THR A 45 -9.66 1.71 10.95
C THR A 45 -8.77 0.61 10.40
N ALA A 46 -9.02 -0.64 10.77
CA ALA A 46 -8.31 -1.80 10.21
C ALA A 46 -8.39 -1.81 8.67
N TYR A 47 -9.53 -1.44 8.09
CA TYR A 47 -9.67 -1.32 6.64
C TYR A 47 -8.68 -0.31 6.02
N ASN A 48 -8.53 0.89 6.61
CA ASN A 48 -7.61 1.89 6.10
C ASN A 48 -6.13 1.53 6.35
N LEU A 49 -5.85 0.93 7.51
CA LEU A 49 -4.49 0.50 7.86
C LEU A 49 -4.03 -0.67 7.00
N ASN A 50 -4.87 -1.70 6.81
CA ASN A 50 -4.52 -2.86 5.99
C ASN A 50 -4.25 -2.46 4.53
N LYS A 51 -4.97 -1.47 3.98
CA LYS A 51 -4.65 -0.92 2.66
C LYS A 51 -3.23 -0.34 2.57
N ILE A 52 -2.78 0.33 3.63
CA ILE A 52 -1.43 0.90 3.70
C ILE A 52 -0.40 -0.22 3.83
N GLU A 53 -0.61 -1.15 4.76
CA GLU A 53 0.28 -2.29 5.00
C GLU A 53 0.43 -3.15 3.73
N ASP A 54 -0.68 -3.53 3.09
CA ASP A 54 -0.69 -4.33 1.86
C ASP A 54 0.04 -3.59 0.73
N GLY A 55 -0.19 -2.29 0.59
CA GLY A 55 0.47 -1.46 -0.42
C GLY A 55 1.99 -1.42 -0.24
N ILE A 56 2.46 -1.22 0.99
CA ILE A 56 3.90 -1.19 1.33
C ILE A 56 4.52 -2.57 1.11
N TYR A 57 3.88 -3.63 1.62
CA TYR A 57 4.39 -4.99 1.53
C TYR A 57 4.50 -5.46 0.09
N ARG A 58 3.50 -5.21 -0.75
CA ARG A 58 3.53 -5.55 -2.17
C ARG A 58 4.59 -4.76 -2.92
N ALA A 59 4.66 -3.43 -2.72
CA ALA A 59 5.65 -2.58 -3.39
C ALA A 59 7.08 -3.09 -3.16
N ARG A 60 7.41 -3.52 -1.92
CA ARG A 60 8.72 -4.11 -1.61
C ARG A 60 9.08 -5.28 -2.54
N HIS A 61 8.13 -6.14 -2.91
CA HIS A 61 8.41 -7.33 -3.73
C HIS A 61 8.50 -7.01 -5.22
N LEU A 62 7.86 -5.94 -5.68
CA LEU A 62 7.82 -5.59 -7.11
C LEU A 62 8.98 -4.69 -7.54
N PHE A 63 9.59 -3.94 -6.60
CA PHE A 63 10.67 -3.01 -6.90
C PHE A 63 12.10 -3.57 -6.68
N VAL A 64 12.25 -4.79 -6.13
CA VAL A 64 13.57 -5.31 -5.68
C VAL A 64 14.55 -5.67 -6.79
N ASP A 65 14.08 -6.03 -7.99
CA ASP A 65 14.96 -6.54 -9.06
C ASP A 65 15.13 -5.51 -10.19
N SER A 66 15.83 -4.40 -9.94
CA SER A 66 16.19 -3.44 -11.01
C SER A 66 17.35 -3.94 -11.89
N ILE A 67 17.47 -3.39 -13.09
CA ILE A 67 18.72 -3.49 -13.87
C ILE A 67 19.68 -2.42 -13.35
N ASP A 68 20.93 -2.79 -13.05
CA ASP A 68 21.96 -1.85 -12.63
C ASP A 68 22.12 -0.70 -13.64
N GLY A 69 22.17 0.54 -13.13
CA GLY A 69 22.26 1.73 -13.96
C GLY A 69 20.94 2.19 -14.59
N THR A 70 19.81 1.60 -14.21
CA THR A 70 18.47 2.04 -14.64
C THR A 70 17.65 2.70 -13.52
N ILE A 71 16.64 3.47 -13.91
CA ILE A 71 15.59 4.01 -13.04
C ILE A 71 14.27 3.33 -13.39
N GLN A 72 13.51 2.94 -12.37
CA GLN A 72 12.19 2.33 -12.51
C GLN A 72 11.08 3.39 -12.61
N TYR A 73 10.20 3.25 -13.60
CA TYR A 73 9.04 4.09 -13.82
C TYR A 73 7.76 3.24 -13.70
N PRO A 74 7.16 3.15 -12.49
CA PRO A 74 5.94 2.39 -12.28
C PRO A 74 4.70 3.08 -12.85
N THR A 75 3.80 2.29 -13.40
CA THR A 75 2.43 2.65 -13.75
C THR A 75 1.47 1.94 -12.80
N TYR A 76 0.43 2.64 -12.34
CA TYR A 76 -0.55 2.10 -11.40
C TYR A 76 -1.95 2.00 -12.02
N ASP A 77 -2.73 1.02 -11.59
CA ASP A 77 -4.13 0.85 -11.99
C ASP A 77 -5.10 1.74 -11.18
N GLY A 78 -6.38 1.38 -11.31
CA GLY A 78 -7.46 2.00 -10.61
C GLY A 78 -7.57 1.71 -9.12
N GLU A 79 -6.77 0.81 -8.60
CA GLU A 79 -6.82 0.28 -7.24
C GLU A 79 -5.50 0.49 -6.50
N GLY A 80 -4.50 1.03 -7.20
CA GLY A 80 -3.17 1.36 -6.65
C GLY A 80 -2.16 0.24 -6.84
N ASN A 81 -2.52 -0.83 -7.54
CA ASN A 81 -1.59 -1.88 -7.88
C ASN A 81 -0.70 -1.43 -9.05
N ILE A 82 0.55 -1.88 -9.04
CA ILE A 82 1.52 -1.58 -10.10
C ILE A 82 1.19 -2.45 -11.31
N THR A 83 0.79 -1.88 -12.45
CA THR A 83 0.50 -2.68 -13.65
C THR A 83 1.71 -2.86 -14.55
N LYS A 84 2.66 -1.93 -14.47
CA LYS A 84 3.86 -1.93 -15.31
C LYS A 84 5.01 -1.23 -14.62
N ILE A 85 6.24 -1.71 -14.82
CA ILE A 85 7.48 -0.99 -14.47
C ILE A 85 8.36 -0.92 -15.73
N GLU A 86 8.75 0.29 -16.13
CA GLU A 86 9.76 0.48 -17.17
C GLU A 86 11.11 0.78 -16.54
N HIS A 87 12.15 0.02 -16.90
CA HIS A 87 13.54 0.24 -16.46
C HIS A 87 14.25 1.03 -17.53
N LYS A 88 14.57 2.30 -17.25
CA LYS A 88 15.19 3.20 -18.23
C LYS A 88 16.62 3.54 -17.87
N ASP A 89 17.49 3.56 -18.86
CA ASP A 89 18.87 4.02 -18.70
C ASP A 89 18.95 5.56 -18.54
N ALA A 90 20.16 6.08 -18.37
CA ALA A 90 20.41 7.52 -18.25
C ALA A 90 20.03 8.32 -19.51
N GLN A 91 19.85 7.65 -20.66
CA GLN A 91 19.41 8.25 -21.92
C GLN A 91 17.89 8.09 -22.14
N ASN A 92 17.16 7.59 -21.13
CA ASN A 92 15.72 7.35 -21.15
C ASN A 92 15.26 6.24 -22.12
N ASN A 93 16.16 5.35 -22.55
CA ASN A 93 15.79 4.14 -23.30
C ASN A 93 15.25 3.08 -22.36
N ILE A 94 14.16 2.42 -22.74
CA ILE A 94 13.61 1.28 -21.97
C ILE A 94 14.46 0.05 -22.27
N LEU A 95 15.11 -0.49 -21.23
CA LEU A 95 15.89 -1.73 -21.32
C LEU A 95 15.08 -2.96 -20.93
N ARG A 96 14.06 -2.77 -20.07
CA ARG A 96 13.13 -3.82 -19.64
C ARG A 96 11.78 -3.23 -19.30
N THR A 97 10.72 -3.96 -19.65
CA THR A 97 9.35 -3.69 -19.22
C THR A 97 8.83 -4.88 -18.43
N ASP A 98 8.40 -4.63 -17.20
CA ASP A 98 7.73 -5.62 -16.36
C ASP A 98 6.24 -5.32 -16.39
N THR A 99 5.40 -6.31 -16.68
CA THR A 99 3.94 -6.19 -16.59
C THR A 99 3.41 -7.11 -15.53
N PHE A 100 2.38 -6.66 -14.80
CA PHE A 100 1.86 -7.37 -13.64
C PHE A 100 0.38 -7.65 -13.79
N THR A 101 -0.02 -8.86 -13.39
CA THR A 101 -1.42 -9.26 -13.23
C THR A 101 -1.65 -9.81 -11.84
N TYR A 102 -2.84 -9.58 -11.31
CA TYR A 102 -3.17 -9.79 -9.90
C TYR A 102 -4.35 -10.74 -9.75
N THR A 103 -4.22 -11.67 -8.81
CA THR A 103 -5.33 -12.35 -8.14
C THR A 103 -5.16 -12.17 -6.62
N PRO A 104 -6.14 -12.57 -5.79
CA PRO A 104 -6.01 -12.42 -4.34
C PRO A 104 -4.75 -13.07 -3.75
N THR A 105 -4.27 -14.17 -4.32
CA THR A 105 -3.16 -14.98 -3.78
C THR A 105 -1.98 -15.12 -4.74
N LEU A 106 -1.99 -14.45 -5.89
CA LEU A 106 -0.96 -14.57 -6.90
C LEU A 106 -0.72 -13.23 -7.59
N ILE A 107 0.55 -12.86 -7.72
CA ILE A 107 0.99 -11.83 -8.66
C ILE A 107 1.81 -12.52 -9.74
N THR A 108 1.46 -12.32 -11.01
CA THR A 108 2.28 -12.75 -12.14
C THR A 108 2.96 -11.55 -12.74
N GLU A 109 4.29 -11.57 -12.78
CA GLU A 109 5.16 -10.59 -13.43
C GLU A 109 5.71 -11.19 -14.73
N THR A 110 5.55 -10.48 -15.84
CA THR A 110 6.23 -10.81 -17.10
C THR A 110 7.26 -9.72 -17.39
N ARG A 111 8.53 -10.07 -17.28
CA ARG A 111 9.67 -9.21 -17.65
C ARG A 111 9.93 -9.38 -19.13
N THR A 112 10.03 -8.28 -19.87
CA THR A 112 10.35 -8.26 -21.30
C THR A 112 11.54 -7.35 -21.53
N LEU A 113 12.67 -7.90 -21.98
CA LEU A 113 13.84 -7.12 -22.37
C LEU A 113 13.56 -6.36 -23.67
N ASN A 114 14.33 -5.30 -23.93
CA ASN A 114 14.27 -4.57 -25.20
C ASN A 114 14.67 -5.44 -26.42
N THR A 115 15.34 -6.57 -26.20
CA THR A 115 15.63 -7.62 -27.19
C THR A 115 14.40 -8.48 -27.53
N GLY A 116 13.32 -8.36 -26.77
CA GLY A 116 12.09 -9.16 -26.90
C GLY A 116 12.09 -10.46 -26.10
N GLU A 117 13.20 -10.81 -25.43
CA GLU A 117 13.28 -11.96 -24.53
C GLU A 117 12.40 -11.73 -23.30
N THR A 118 11.74 -12.81 -22.83
CA THR A 118 10.82 -12.74 -21.70
C THR A 118 11.17 -13.70 -20.58
N LEU A 119 10.82 -13.31 -19.36
CA LEU A 119 10.87 -14.15 -18.16
C LEU A 119 9.57 -13.95 -17.39
N THR A 120 8.96 -15.04 -16.91
CA THR A 120 7.76 -14.93 -16.08
C THR A 120 8.06 -15.35 -14.64
N LEU A 121 7.70 -14.49 -13.69
CA LEU A 121 7.74 -14.79 -12.26
C LEU A 121 6.33 -14.83 -11.69
N LYS A 122 6.12 -15.73 -10.75
CA LYS A 122 4.88 -15.88 -10.00
C LYS A 122 5.16 -15.75 -8.51
N TYR A 123 4.63 -14.72 -7.89
CA TYR A 123 4.71 -14.48 -6.44
C TYR A 123 3.43 -15.01 -5.79
N HIS A 124 3.56 -16.07 -5.01
CA HIS A 124 2.45 -16.73 -4.32
C HIS A 124 2.29 -16.16 -2.91
N PHE A 125 1.05 -15.86 -2.53
CA PHE A 125 0.66 -15.32 -1.23
C PHE A 125 -0.40 -16.21 -0.57
N ASP A 126 -0.49 -16.18 0.76
CA ASP A 126 -1.60 -16.79 1.48
C ASP A 126 -2.87 -15.92 1.43
N ALA A 127 -3.97 -16.43 2.02
CA ALA A 127 -5.24 -15.70 2.07
C ALA A 127 -5.20 -14.41 2.91
N ASN A 128 -4.17 -14.23 3.74
CA ASN A 128 -3.95 -13.04 4.55
C ASN A 128 -2.97 -12.06 3.88
N GLY A 129 -2.50 -12.35 2.66
CA GLY A 129 -1.58 -11.50 1.91
C GLY A 129 -0.10 -11.69 2.25
N ASN A 130 0.26 -12.70 3.07
CA ASN A 130 1.67 -12.98 3.37
C ASN A 130 2.35 -13.68 2.19
N TYR A 131 3.57 -13.26 1.86
CA TYR A 131 4.38 -13.91 0.83
C TYR A 131 4.74 -15.34 1.23
N LEU A 132 4.61 -16.27 0.30
CA LEU A 132 4.94 -17.68 0.48
C LEU A 132 6.19 -18.06 -0.32
N ARG A 133 6.19 -17.82 -1.64
CA ARG A 133 7.30 -18.20 -2.53
C ARG A 133 7.23 -17.47 -3.86
N THR A 134 8.35 -17.51 -4.59
CA THR A 134 8.44 -17.12 -6.00
C THR A 134 8.71 -18.35 -6.84
N GLU A 135 8.04 -18.44 -7.99
CA GLU A 135 8.21 -19.46 -9.02
C GLU A 135 8.64 -18.77 -10.32
N VAL A 136 9.63 -19.34 -11.02
CA VAL A 136 10.13 -18.86 -12.30
C VAL A 136 9.68 -19.82 -13.39
N ILE A 137 9.16 -19.29 -14.51
CA ILE A 137 8.65 -20.03 -15.66
C ILE A 137 9.39 -19.63 -16.92
#